data_AF-A0A6N9Q0T1-F1
#
_entry.id   AF-A0A6N9Q0T1-F1
#
_cell.length_a   1.000
_cell.length_b   1.000
_cell.length_c   1.000
_cell.angle_alpha   90.00
_cell.angle_beta   90.00
_cell.angle_gamma   90.00
#
_symmetry.space_group_name_H-M   'P 1'
#
loop_
_entity.id
_entity.type
_entity.pdbx_description
1 polymer ?
#
loop_
_entity_poly.entity_id
_entity_poly.type
_entity_poly.pdbx_seq_one_letter_code
_entity_poly.pdbx_strand_id
1 'polypeptide(L)'
;MKINKINPVNAIQNYRQQQDINQEKKASKKAMQRDEVQISPEAKELLDAKPTEREEKIEDLKQSVSNGTYQVDTNKIAEKLLPYFKKQ
;
A
#
# COMPACT_ATOMS: atom_id res chain seq x y z
N MET A 1 -70.58 -9.77 -17.57
CA MET A 1 -69.14 -10.11 -17.49
C MET A 1 -68.62 -9.76 -16.10
N LYS A 2 -67.86 -10.64 -15.44
CA LYS A 2 -67.19 -10.36 -14.15
C LYS A 2 -65.70 -10.15 -14.43
N ILE A 3 -65.18 -8.97 -14.11
CA ILE A 3 -63.76 -8.63 -14.30
C ILE A 3 -63.05 -8.87 -12.96
N ASN A 4 -62.12 -9.83 -12.93
CA ASN A 4 -61.32 -10.13 -11.74
C ASN A 4 -60.35 -8.96 -11.50
N LYS A 5 -60.42 -8.33 -10.33
CA LYS A 5 -59.49 -7.26 -9.94
C LYS A 5 -58.10 -7.89 -9.70
N ILE A 6 -57.12 -7.41 -10.45
CA ILE A 6 -55.70 -7.76 -10.28
C ILE A 6 -55.30 -7.47 -8.84
N ASN A 7 -54.82 -8.49 -8.13
CA ASN A 7 -54.53 -8.47 -6.71
C ASN A 7 -53.41 -7.46 -6.38
N PRO A 8 -53.71 -6.28 -5.78
CA PRO A 8 -52.73 -5.20 -5.58
C PRO A 8 -51.65 -5.55 -4.56
N VAL A 9 -51.90 -6.56 -3.70
CA VAL A 9 -50.99 -6.97 -2.63
C VAL A 9 -49.69 -7.57 -3.18
N ASN A 10 -49.78 -8.37 -4.24
CA ASN A 10 -48.61 -9.00 -4.87
C ASN A 10 -47.70 -7.96 -5.55
N ALA A 11 -48.29 -6.92 -6.15
CA ALA A 11 -47.51 -5.85 -6.79
C ALA A 11 -46.70 -5.04 -5.76
N ILE A 12 -47.26 -4.80 -4.57
CA ILE A 12 -46.59 -4.06 -3.49
C ILE A 12 -45.43 -4.88 -2.88
N GLN A 13 -45.60 -6.19 -2.71
CA GLN A 13 -44.53 -7.06 -2.21
C GLN A 13 -43.34 -7.12 -3.18
N ASN A 14 -43.60 -7.23 -4.48
CA ASN A 14 -42.54 -7.26 -5.49
C ASN A 14 -41.75 -5.94 -5.53
N TYR A 15 -42.43 -4.80 -5.35
CA TYR A 15 -41.77 -3.50 -5.31
C TYR A 15 -40.88 -3.34 -4.07
N ARG A 16 -41.35 -3.79 -2.89
CA ARG A 16 -40.55 -3.77 -1.65
C ARG A 16 -39.29 -4.66 -1.77
N GLN A 17 -39.43 -5.88 -2.28
CA GLN A 17 -38.28 -6.77 -2.51
C GLN A 17 -37.25 -6.15 -3.47
N GLN A 18 -37.70 -5.48 -4.54
CA GLN A 18 -36.78 -4.77 -5.44
C GLN A 18 -36.07 -3.59 -4.78
N GLN A 19 -36.70 -2.90 -3.82
CA GLN A 19 -36.07 -1.83 -3.06
C GLN A 19 -34.99 -2.38 -2.12
N ASP A 20 -35.26 -3.47 -1.42
CA ASP A 20 -34.32 -4.11 -0.50
C ASP A 20 -33.06 -4.61 -1.24
N ILE A 21 -33.25 -5.31 -2.37
CA ILE A 21 -32.14 -5.78 -3.22
C ILE A 21 -31.28 -4.62 -3.74
N ASN A 22 -31.89 -3.49 -4.07
CA ASN A 22 -31.16 -2.31 -4.54
C ASN A 22 -30.40 -1.59 -3.42
N GLN A 23 -30.88 -1.64 -2.18
CA GLN A 23 -30.18 -1.09 -1.02
C GLN A 23 -28.97 -1.95 -0.65
N GLU A 24 -29.10 -3.28 -0.65
CA GLU A 24 -27.99 -4.20 -0.42
C GLU A 24 -26.87 -4.04 -1.47
N LYS A 25 -27.24 -3.87 -2.75
CA LYS A 25 -26.27 -3.59 -3.84
C LYS A 25 -25.56 -2.25 -3.72
N LYS A 26 -26.19 -1.25 -3.10
CA LYS A 26 -25.56 0.07 -2.84
C LYS A 26 -24.63 0.01 -1.62
N ALA A 27 -24.99 -0.74 -0.59
CA ALA A 27 -24.15 -0.96 0.58
C ALA A 27 -22.87 -1.74 0.23
N SER A 28 -22.97 -2.77 -0.62
CA SER A 28 -21.82 -3.56 -1.07
C SER A 28 -20.85 -2.77 -1.95
N LYS A 29 -21.34 -1.88 -2.82
CA LYS A 29 -20.49 -0.98 -3.62
C LYS A 29 -19.69 0.01 -2.77
N LYS A 30 -20.25 0.48 -1.65
CA LYS A 30 -19.57 1.42 -0.74
C LYS A 30 -18.48 0.76 0.10
N ALA A 31 -18.58 -0.55 0.36
CA ALA A 31 -17.54 -1.33 1.05
C ALA A 31 -16.34 -1.68 0.16
N MET A 32 -16.53 -1.63 -1.16
CA MET A 32 -15.52 -2.00 -2.17
C MET A 32 -14.62 -0.84 -2.59
N GLN A 33 -15.01 0.41 -2.33
CA GLN A 33 -14.16 1.58 -2.54
C GLN A 33 -13.42 1.93 -1.25
N ARG A 34 -12.37 1.17 -0.94
CA ARG A 34 -11.30 1.65 -0.07
C ARG A 34 -10.10 1.93 -0.95
N ASP A 35 -9.58 3.14 -0.86
CA ASP A 35 -8.30 3.46 -1.48
C ASP A 35 -7.21 2.77 -0.65
N GLU A 36 -6.72 1.64 -1.15
CA GLU A 36 -5.62 0.89 -0.55
C GLU A 36 -4.33 1.15 -1.32
N VAL A 37 -3.27 1.51 -0.60
CA VAL A 37 -1.92 1.59 -1.16
C VAL A 37 -1.26 0.23 -0.99
N GLN A 38 -1.11 -0.53 -2.08
CA GLN A 38 -0.37 -1.79 -2.08
C GLN A 38 1.03 -1.59 -2.64
N ILE A 39 2.05 -2.04 -1.90
CA ILE A 39 3.43 -2.07 -2.38
C ILE A 39 3.56 -3.22 -3.36
N SER A 40 4.12 -2.96 -4.55
CA SER A 40 4.35 -3.99 -5.56
C SER A 40 5.22 -5.14 -5.00
N PRO A 41 4.89 -6.41 -5.29
CA PRO A 41 5.73 -7.54 -4.90
C PRO A 41 7.17 -7.41 -5.41
N GLU A 42 7.35 -6.88 -6.63
CA GLU A 42 8.67 -6.61 -7.22
C GLU A 42 9.49 -5.60 -6.39
N ALA A 43 8.84 -4.53 -5.91
CA ALA A 43 9.51 -3.53 -5.07
C ALA A 43 9.95 -4.10 -3.73
N LYS A 44 9.20 -5.08 -3.21
CA LYS A 44 9.57 -5.80 -1.98
C LYS A 44 10.75 -6.73 -2.22
N GLU A 45 10.77 -7.45 -3.34
CA GLU A 45 11.89 -8.31 -3.73
C GLU A 45 13.18 -7.49 -3.92
N LEU A 46 13.11 -6.31 -4.55
CA LEU A 46 14.27 -5.42 -4.69
C LEU A 46 14.79 -4.86 -3.35
N LEU A 47 13.90 -4.66 -2.37
CA LEU A 47 14.31 -4.25 -1.01
C LEU A 47 14.99 -5.40 -0.25
N ASP A 48 14.48 -6.61 -0.41
CA ASP A 48 14.99 -7.81 0.26
C ASP A 48 16.27 -8.35 -0.39
N ALA A 49 16.51 -8.02 -1.66
CA ALA A 49 17.77 -8.24 -2.37
C ALA A 49 18.88 -7.34 -1.79
N LYS A 50 19.34 -7.68 -0.58
CA LYS A 50 20.56 -7.10 -0.01
C LYS A 50 21.75 -7.54 -0.87
N PRO A 51 22.58 -6.61 -1.36
CA PRO A 51 23.78 -6.98 -2.09
C PRO A 51 24.73 -7.72 -1.13
N THR A 52 25.18 -8.90 -1.51
CA THR A 52 26.15 -9.73 -0.75
C THR A 52 27.44 -8.96 -0.44
N GLU A 53 27.86 -8.08 -1.35
CA GLU A 53 28.99 -7.16 -1.18
C GLU A 53 28.85 -6.25 0.06
N ARG A 54 27.63 -6.05 0.57
CA ARG A 54 27.39 -5.23 1.76
C ARG A 54 27.90 -5.91 3.03
N GLU A 55 27.80 -7.24 3.12
CA GLU A 55 28.19 -7.98 4.31
C GLU A 55 29.70 -7.97 4.47
N GLU A 56 30.44 -8.32 3.41
CA GLU A 56 31.91 -8.26 3.35
C GLU A 56 32.43 -6.85 3.69
N LYS A 57 31.85 -5.82 3.07
CA LYS A 57 32.23 -4.43 3.34
C LYS A 57 31.99 -4.02 4.79
N ILE A 58 30.94 -4.53 5.44
CA ILE A 58 30.68 -4.25 6.85
C ILE A 58 31.72 -4.93 7.73
N GLU A 59 32.13 -6.16 7.42
CA GLU A 59 33.17 -6.87 8.16
C GLU A 59 34.52 -6.16 8.09
N ASP A 60 34.94 -5.75 6.89
CA ASP A 60 36.19 -5.00 6.69
C ASP A 60 36.20 -3.67 7.46
N LEU A 61 35.07 -2.96 7.45
CA LEU A 61 34.91 -1.72 8.20
C LEU A 61 34.98 -1.96 9.71
N LYS A 62 34.33 -3.02 10.22
CA LYS A 62 34.39 -3.39 11.63
C LYS A 62 35.82 -3.69 12.08
N GLN A 63 36.57 -4.45 11.28
CA GLN A 63 37.97 -4.73 11.56
C GLN A 63 38.81 -3.45 11.60
N SER A 64 38.65 -2.57 10.60
CA SER A 64 39.36 -1.29 10.53
C SER A 64 39.06 -0.38 11.72
N VAL A 65 37.81 -0.36 12.21
CA VAL A 65 37.41 0.39 13.41
C VAL A 65 38.02 -0.23 14.67
N SER A 66 37.96 -1.55 14.81
CA SER A 66 38.54 -2.26 15.97
C SER A 66 40.06 -2.07 16.07
N ASN A 67 40.75 -2.02 14.93
CA ASN A 67 42.19 -1.81 14.86
C ASN A 67 42.60 -0.34 14.99
N GLY A 68 41.63 0.59 15.06
CA GLY A 68 41.87 2.04 15.16
C GLY A 68 42.42 2.68 13.88
N THR A 69 42.43 1.95 12.75
CA THR A 69 42.94 2.44 11.46
C THR A 69 41.85 3.08 10.59
N TYR A 70 40.60 3.03 11.03
CA TYR A 70 39.49 3.67 10.32
C TYR A 70 39.55 5.20 10.46
N GLN A 71 39.93 5.86 9.37
CA GLN A 71 39.97 7.32 9.29
C GLN A 71 38.72 7.86 8.59
N VAL A 72 37.99 8.72 9.29
CA VAL A 72 36.80 9.37 8.75
C VAL A 72 37.24 10.59 7.92
N ASP A 73 36.98 10.54 6.62
CA ASP A 73 37.27 11.65 5.70
C ASP A 73 36.17 12.73 5.80
N THR A 74 36.55 13.92 6.26
CA THR A 74 35.65 15.06 6.46
C THR A 74 35.06 15.58 5.16
N ASN A 75 35.80 15.50 4.05
CA ASN A 75 35.31 15.93 2.73
C ASN A 75 34.18 15.02 2.26
N LYS A 76 34.32 13.71 2.47
CA LYS A 76 33.27 12.73 2.13
C LYS A 76 32.01 12.92 2.97
N ILE A 77 32.16 13.29 4.25
CA ILE A 77 30.99 13.64 5.10
C ILE A 77 30.26 14.84 4.51
N ALA A 78 30.99 15.92 4.23
CA ALA A 78 30.40 17.13 3.67
C ALA A 78 29.68 16.83 2.34
N GLU A 79 30.33 16.11 1.43
CA GLU A 79 29.76 15.69 0.15
C GLU A 79 28.43 14.94 0.31
N LYS A 80 28.33 14.01 1.28
CA LYS A 80 27.11 13.24 1.55
C LYS A 80 26.01 14.05 2.21
N LEU A 81 26.37 15.09 2.96
CA LEU A 81 25.43 15.97 3.63
C LEU A 81 24.90 17.08 2.71
N LEU A 82 25.70 17.56 1.74
CA LEU A 82 25.36 18.65 0.83
C LEU A 82 23.97 18.53 0.15
N PRO A 83 23.52 17.35 -0.35
CA PRO A 83 22.22 17.22 -1.00
C PRO A 83 21.02 17.58 -0.12
N TYR A 84 21.14 17.43 1.20
CA TYR A 84 20.08 17.75 2.15
C TYR A 84 19.95 19.25 2.43
N PHE A 85 21.00 20.02 2.17
CA PHE A 85 21.03 21.47 2.39
C PHE A 85 20.74 22.28 1.12
N LYS A 86 20.81 21.67 -0.06
CA LYS A 86 20.59 22.34 -1.35
C LYS A 86 19.13 22.35 -1.84
N LYS A 87 18.16 21.99 -0.98
CA LYS A 87 16.73 22.13 -1.29
C LYS A 87 16.24 23.53 -0.92
N GLN A 88 16.48 24.49 -1.80
CA GLN A 88 15.72 25.74 -1.92
C GLN A 88 15.45 26.00 -3.40
#